data_AF-A0A1R1I7Z7-F1
#
_entry.id   AF-A0A1R1I7Z7-F1
#
_cell.length_a   1.000
_cell.length_b   1.000
_cell.length_c   1.000
_cell.angle_alpha   90.00
_cell.angle_beta   90.00
_cell.angle_gamma   90.00
#
_symmetry.space_group_name_H-M   'P 1'
#
loop_
_entity.id
_entity.type
_entity.pdbx_description
1 polymer ?
#
loop_
_entity_poly.entity_id
_entity_poly.type
_entity_poly.pdbx_seq_one_letter_code
_entity_poly.pdbx_strand_id
1 'polypeptide(L)' 'MGVVNSGYVSDHTQWINEQLAKNPEWVEDQKAGRALWWDKKQETDATSRNAESKVAQKPYPYDVNFFGE' A
#
# COMPACT_ATOMS: atom_id res chain seq x y z
N MET A 1 27.39 -2.09 28.81
CA MET A 1 26.35 -1.74 27.83
C MET A 1 26.03 -2.99 27.05
N GLY A 2 24.91 -3.66 27.35
CA GLY A 2 24.49 -4.87 26.65
C GLY A 2 24.04 -4.52 25.24
N VAL A 3 24.59 -5.17 24.23
CA VAL A 3 24.16 -5.00 22.84
C VAL A 3 22.77 -5.58 22.74
N VAL A 4 21.74 -4.73 22.68
CA VAL A 4 20.40 -5.17 22.31
C VAL A 4 20.47 -5.61 20.86
N ASN A 5 20.33 -6.92 20.61
CA ASN A 5 20.19 -7.41 19.26
C ASN A 5 18.77 -7.10 18.79
N SER A 6 18.58 -5.87 18.30
CA SER A 6 17.36 -5.41 17.65
C SER A 6 17.13 -6.07 16.28
N GLY A 7 17.99 -7.02 15.88
CA GLY A 7 18.05 -7.62 14.55
C GLY A 7 17.32 -8.96 14.41
N TYR A 8 16.18 -9.14 15.07
CA TYR A 8 15.34 -10.31 14.76
C TYR A 8 14.85 -10.19 13.31
N VAL A 9 15.16 -11.20 12.50
CA VAL A 9 14.67 -11.38 11.13
C VAL A 9 13.94 -12.71 11.11
N SER A 10 12.69 -12.71 10.64
CA SER A 10 11.88 -13.92 10.58
C SER A 10 12.50 -14.97 9.66
N ASP A 11 12.29 -16.25 9.96
CA ASP A 11 12.79 -17.36 9.14
C ASP A 11 12.34 -17.25 7.68
N HIS A 12 11.12 -16.75 7.46
CA HIS A 12 10.57 -16.49 6.13
C HIS A 12 11.37 -15.42 5.38
N THR A 13 11.75 -14.33 6.06
CA THR A 13 12.55 -13.28 5.46
C THR A 13 13.95 -13.78 5.11
N GLN A 14 14.56 -14.58 5.98
CA GLN A 14 15.86 -15.20 5.69
C GLN A 14 15.76 -16.12 4.47
N TRP A 15 14.75 -16.99 4.44
CA TRP A 15 14.51 -17.90 3.31
C TRP A 15 14.29 -17.15 1.99
N ILE A 16 13.44 -16.11 1.96
CA ILE A 16 13.20 -15.31 0.75
C ILE A 16 14.50 -14.70 0.24
N ASN A 17 15.31 -14.10 1.13
CA ASN A 17 16.57 -13.48 0.74
C ASN A 17 17.56 -14.49 0.15
N GLU A 18 17.65 -15.69 0.75
CA GLU A 18 18.48 -16.77 0.22
C GLU A 18 18.01 -17.26 -1.16
N GLN A 19 16.69 -17.34 -1.39
CA GLN A 19 16.15 -17.76 -2.68
C GLN A 19 16.40 -16.71 -3.77
N LEU A 20 16.23 -15.43 -3.46
CA LEU A 20 16.50 -14.34 -4.40
C LEU A 20 17.99 -14.23 -4.75
N ALA A 21 18.88 -14.53 -3.81
CA ALA A 21 20.32 -14.58 -4.08
C ALA A 21 20.72 -15.74 -5.01
N LYS A 22 20.02 -16.88 -4.91
CA LYS A 22 20.24 -18.06 -5.77
C LYS A 22 19.64 -17.90 -7.17
N ASN A 23 18.56 -17.13 -7.30
CA ASN A 23 17.80 -16.96 -8.54
C ASN A 23 17.64 -15.45 -8.86
N PRO A 24 18.71 -14.77 -9.28
CA PRO A 24 18.70 -13.32 -9.52
C PRO A 24 17.71 -12.88 -10.62
N GLU A 25 17.31 -13.78 -11.52
CA GLU A 25 16.34 -13.52 -12.58
C GLU A 25 14.92 -13.28 -12.05
N TRP A 26 14.55 -13.82 -10.88
CA TRP A 26 13.22 -13.66 -10.29
C TRP A 26 12.92 -12.22 -9.86
N VAL A 27 13.94 -11.38 -9.74
CA VAL A 27 13.76 -9.96 -9.41
C VAL A 27 12.91 -9.25 -10.47
N GLU A 28 13.07 -9.61 -11.75
CA GLU A 28 12.26 -9.02 -12.82
C GLU A 28 10.81 -9.52 -12.79
N ASP A 29 10.61 -10.82 -12.53
CA ASP A 29 9.27 -11.38 -12.35
C ASP A 29 8.55 -10.78 -11.14
N GLN A 30 9.27 -10.52 -10.04
CA GLN A 30 8.72 -9.85 -8.87
C GLN A 30 8.25 -8.43 -9.20
N LYS A 31 9.04 -7.67 -9.96
CA LYS A 31 8.66 -6.32 -10.42
C LYS A 31 7.44 -6.39 -11.33
N ALA A 32 7.42 -7.33 -12.28
CA ALA A 32 6.28 -7.53 -13.18
C ALA A 32 5.01 -7.90 -12.40
N GLY A 33 5.10 -8.83 -11.45
CA GLY A 33 4.01 -9.25 -10.58
C GLY A 33 3.46 -8.11 -9.73
N ARG A 34 4.34 -7.30 -9.13
CA ARG A 34 3.96 -6.09 -8.38
C ARG A 34 3.28 -5.07 -9.29
N ALA A 35 3.78 -4.89 -10.51
CA ALA A 35 3.24 -3.90 -11.44
C ALA A 35 1.84 -4.25 -11.97
N LEU A 36 1.51 -5.54 -12.09
CA LEU A 36 0.20 -5.98 -12.53
C LEU A 36 -0.93 -5.38 -11.68
N TRP A 37 -0.75 -5.36 -10.36
CA TRP A 37 -1.81 -4.92 -9.46
C TRP A 37 -1.50 -3.63 -8.72
N TRP A 38 -0.27 -3.43 -8.25
CA TRP A 38 0.06 -2.33 -7.33
C TRP A 38 0.69 -1.11 -8.02
N ASP A 39 1.54 -1.27 -9.05
CA ASP A 39 2.15 -0.12 -9.73
C ASP A 39 1.24 0.49 -10.81
N LYS A 40 0.11 1.04 -10.37
CA LYS A 40 -0.77 1.80 -11.25
C LYS A 40 -0.23 3.21 -11.46
N LYS A 41 -0.12 3.63 -12.73
CA LYS A 41 0.28 4.99 -13.10
C LYS A 41 -0.67 6.01 -12.47
N GLN A 42 -0.12 6.95 -11.72
CA GLN A 42 -0.86 8.07 -11.14
C GLN A 42 -0.69 9.29 -12.03
N GLU A 43 -1.82 9.86 -12.48
CA GLU A 43 -1.84 11.14 -13.20
C GLU A 43 -2.13 12.26 -12.20
N THR A 44 -1.16 13.17 -12.01
CA THR A 44 -1.26 14.23 -10.98
C THR A 44 -2.45 15.16 -11.19
N ASP A 45 -2.81 15.43 -12.45
CA ASP A 45 -3.98 16.20 -12.83
C ASP A 45 -5.29 15.49 -12.43
N ALA A 46 -5.36 14.16 -12.57
CA ALA A 46 -6.51 13.40 -12.09
C ALA A 46 -6.63 13.47 -10.56
N THR A 47 -5.51 13.43 -9.83
CA THR A 47 -5.51 13.64 -8.37
C THR A 47 -6.04 15.02 -7.99
N SER A 48 -5.62 16.09 -8.67
CA SER A 48 -6.10 17.46 -8.40
C SER A 48 -7.60 17.57 -8.66
N ARG A 49 -8.06 17.15 -9.84
CA ARG A 49 -9.49 17.19 -10.20
C ARG A 49 -10.35 16.36 -9.26
N ASN A 50 -9.88 15.19 -8.84
CA ASN A 50 -10.59 14.36 -7.86
C ASN A 50 -10.69 15.04 -6.49
N ALA A 51 -9.66 15.78 -6.07
CA ALA A 51 -9.69 16.56 -4.83
C ALA A 51 -10.66 17.75 -4.94
N GLU A 52 -10.65 18.46 -6.06
CA GLU A 52 -11.56 19.58 -6.35
C GLU A 52 -13.01 19.14 -6.47
N SER A 53 -13.27 17.92 -6.97
CA SER A 53 -14.61 17.36 -7.12
C SER A 53 -15.22 16.82 -5.83
N LYS A 54 -14.49 16.85 -4.69
CA LYS A 54 -15.00 16.33 -3.42
C LYS A 54 -16.18 17.17 -2.92
N VAL A 55 -17.31 16.50 -2.69
CA VAL A 55 -18.48 17.09 -2.02
C VAL A 55 -18.51 16.61 -0.56
N ALA A 56 -18.72 17.54 0.37
CA ALA A 56 -18.85 17.20 1.79
C ALA A 56 -20.04 16.24 2.00
N GLN A 57 -19.74 15.06 2.54
CA GLN A 57 -20.74 14.05 2.88
C GLN A 57 -21.18 14.21 4.33
N LYS A 58 -22.45 13.93 4.62
CA LYS A 58 -22.96 13.91 5.99
C LYS A 58 -22.32 12.76 6.79
N PRO A 59 -22.10 12.90 8.12
CA PRO A 59 -21.60 11.81 8.97
C PRO A 59 -22.49 10.56 8.94
N TYR A 60 -23.81 10.76 8.82
CA TYR A 60 -24.80 9.70 8.67
C TYR A 60 -25.64 9.94 7.42
N PRO A 61 -25.23 9.42 6.24
CA PRO A 61 -25.93 9.63 4.96
C PRO A 61 -27.38 9.11 4.93
N TYR A 62 -27.71 8.17 5.81
CA TYR A 62 -29.01 7.51 5.88
C TYR A 62 -29.85 7.92 7.10
N ASP A 63 -29.41 8.91 7.88
CA ASP A 63 -30.21 9.38 9.01
C ASP A 63 -31.42 10.18 8.50
N VAL A 64 -32.60 9.64 8.76
CA VAL A 64 -33.90 10.22 8.39
C VAL A 64 -34.39 11.28 9.37
N ASN A 65 -33.76 11.40 10.56
CA ASN A 65 -34.21 12.27 11.65
C ASN A 65 -33.45 13.60 11.73
N PHE A 66 -32.70 13.98 10.69
CA PHE A 66 -31.82 15.16 10.75
C PHE A 66 -32.58 16.51 10.79
N PHE A 67 -33.86 16.55 10.39
CA PHE A 67 -34.69 17.74 10.55
C PHE A 67 -35.53 17.60 11.83
N GLY A 68 -34.88 17.84 12.97
CA GLY A 68 -35.55 18.12 14.24
C GLY A 68 -35.56 19.62 14.51
N GLU A 69 -36.60 20.30 14.03
CA GLU A 69 -37.24 21.37 14.79
C GLU A 69 -38.35 20.76 15.65
#